data_AF-A0AA96WX74-F1
#
_entry.id   AF-A0AA96WX74-F1
#
_cell.length_a   1.000
_cell.length_b   1.000
_cell.length_c   1.000
_cell.angle_alpha   90.00
_cell.angle_beta   90.00
_cell.angle_gamma   90.00
#
_symmetry.space_group_name_H-M   'P 1'
#
loop_
_entity.id
_entity.type
_entity.pdbx_description
1 polymer ?
#
loop_
_entity_poly.entity_id
_entity_poly.type
_entity_poly.pdbx_seq_one_letter_code
_entity_poly.pdbx_strand_id
1 'polypeptide(L)'
;MPKAYSQDLREKAIAAIDRGIPKSEVIAMFNISRDSLDRWLKRREVTGSLAATQGYQRGHSHRIEDWQAFREFAEVHGDKTQAEMAELWSVPVSARTMSRALAKIGFTRKKTYGYRQRNELKRAWFLIQLAQLEAWQRVYVGEAGMDERDDYGYGWCAAGKRFHALKSGRREGRVNMIAAYCEQQLFAPFTVEGACNRTVFETWIETCLVPQLQPNQVVILDNASFHHGGRIAELIEAAGCQVLYLPPYSPDFNRIEKCWAWLKSRIRKRLSKTTSLRDAIEEILKEAVV
;
A
#
# COMPACT_ATOMS: atom_id res chain seq x y z
N MET A 1 6.90 31.70 26.45
CA MET A 1 7.59 32.17 27.69
C MET A 1 9.06 31.80 27.60
N PRO A 2 9.98 32.66 28.07
CA PRO A 2 11.41 32.38 28.03
C PRO A 2 11.77 31.12 28.82
N LYS A 3 12.85 30.46 28.40
CA LYS A 3 13.38 29.26 29.06
C LYS A 3 13.68 29.56 30.52
N ALA A 4 13.29 28.66 31.42
CA ALA A 4 13.59 28.79 32.84
C ALA A 4 15.12 28.86 33.06
N TYR A 5 15.56 29.73 33.97
CA TYR A 5 16.96 29.77 34.42
C TYR A 5 17.42 28.40 34.94
N SER A 6 18.69 28.06 34.68
CA SER A 6 19.30 26.78 35.09
C SER A 6 19.28 26.60 36.60
N GLN A 7 19.32 25.33 37.04
CA GLN A 7 19.34 24.98 38.46
C GLN A 7 20.56 25.56 39.18
N ASP A 8 21.74 25.40 38.58
CA ASP A 8 23.01 25.93 39.07
C ASP A 8 22.98 27.46 39.30
N LEU A 9 22.37 28.21 38.37
CA LEU A 9 22.27 29.67 38.50
C LEU A 9 21.39 30.06 39.69
N ARG A 10 20.29 29.34 39.91
CA ARG A 10 19.39 29.57 41.04
C ARG A 10 20.08 29.28 42.37
N GLU A 11 20.80 28.17 42.43
CA GLU A 11 21.56 27.76 43.63
C GLU A 11 22.64 28.77 43.97
N LYS A 12 23.41 29.23 42.99
CA LYS A 12 24.44 30.26 43.18
C LYS A 12 23.87 31.61 43.62
N ALA A 13 22.78 32.05 43.00
CA ALA A 13 22.13 33.30 43.37
C ALA A 13 21.58 33.26 44.81
N ILE A 14 21.01 32.13 45.22
CA ILE A 14 20.47 31.94 46.57
C ILE A 14 21.59 31.77 47.60
N ALA A 15 22.65 31.04 47.28
CA ALA A 15 23.83 30.92 48.15
C ALA A 15 24.53 32.27 48.38
N ALA A 16 24.50 33.18 47.38
CA ALA A 16 25.00 34.54 47.55
C ALA A 16 24.17 35.33 48.59
N ILE A 17 22.84 35.19 48.56
CA ILE A 17 21.96 35.78 49.59
C ILE A 17 22.24 35.19 50.96
N ASP A 18 22.43 33.87 51.05
CA ASP A 18 22.72 33.20 52.34
C ASP A 18 24.05 33.63 52.95
N ARG A 19 25.00 34.08 52.12
CA ARG A 19 26.28 34.68 52.55
C ARG A 19 26.15 36.14 52.97
N GLY A 20 24.94 36.70 53.00
CA GLY A 20 24.67 38.07 53.42
C GLY A 20 24.82 39.13 52.31
N ILE A 21 25.01 38.72 51.04
CA ILE A 21 25.08 39.68 49.92
C ILE A 21 23.68 40.27 49.71
N PRO A 22 23.54 41.61 49.60
CA PRO A 22 22.24 42.25 49.42
C PRO A 22 21.59 41.86 48.08
N LYS A 23 20.25 41.76 48.07
CA LYS A 23 19.48 41.36 46.88
C LYS A 23 19.81 42.18 45.63
N SER A 24 20.03 43.49 45.77
CA SER A 24 20.37 44.38 44.66
C SER A 24 21.68 43.99 43.97
N GLU A 25 22.67 43.55 44.74
CA GLU A 25 23.98 43.14 44.23
C GLU A 25 23.90 41.76 43.57
N VAL A 26 23.15 40.81 44.15
CA VAL A 26 22.90 39.49 43.54
C VAL A 26 22.15 39.63 42.20
N ILE A 27 21.15 40.51 42.13
CA ILE A 27 20.40 40.81 40.90
C ILE A 27 21.35 41.31 39.79
N ALA A 28 22.24 42.24 40.12
CA ALA A 28 23.23 42.78 39.19
C ALA A 28 24.27 41.72 38.79
N MET A 29 24.80 40.97 39.76
CA MET A 29 25.86 39.97 39.58
C MET A 29 25.43 38.81 38.68
N PHE A 30 24.20 38.31 38.85
CA PHE A 30 23.68 37.18 38.08
C PHE A 30 22.83 37.61 36.89
N ASN A 31 22.65 38.92 36.67
CA ASN A 31 21.81 39.49 35.61
C ASN A 31 20.39 38.86 35.58
N ILE A 32 19.74 38.82 36.73
CA ILE A 32 18.40 38.25 36.91
C ILE A 32 17.43 39.33 37.37
N SER A 33 16.13 39.17 37.09
CA SER A 33 15.12 40.10 37.60
C SER A 33 14.87 39.89 39.10
N ARG A 34 14.53 40.98 39.81
CA ARG A 34 14.10 40.95 41.22
C ARG A 34 13.00 39.91 41.46
N ASP A 35 11.99 39.92 40.59
CA ASP A 35 10.88 38.95 40.63
C ASP A 35 11.34 37.50 40.55
N SER A 36 12.38 37.20 39.77
CA SER A 36 12.89 35.84 39.64
C SER A 36 13.55 35.40 40.95
N LEU A 37 14.38 36.26 41.54
CA LEU A 37 15.04 36.01 42.82
C LEU A 37 14.02 35.84 43.96
N ASP A 38 13.01 36.72 44.03
CA ASP A 38 11.97 36.64 45.07
C ASP A 38 11.10 35.37 44.91
N ARG A 39 10.78 34.97 43.67
CA ARG A 39 10.11 33.68 43.41
C ARG A 39 10.94 32.48 43.88
N TRP A 40 12.25 32.52 43.72
CA TRP A 40 13.14 31.43 44.16
C TRP A 40 13.25 31.36 45.68
N LEU A 41 13.40 32.50 46.35
CA LEU A 41 13.41 32.58 47.82
C LEU A 41 12.10 32.05 48.41
N LYS A 42 10.95 32.53 47.90
CA LYS A 42 9.63 32.07 48.33
C LYS A 42 9.45 30.57 48.09
N ARG A 43 9.96 30.03 46.98
CA ARG A 43 9.88 28.60 46.70
C ARG A 43 10.74 27.78 47.66
N ARG A 44 11.96 28.22 47.95
CA ARG A 44 12.81 27.56 48.95
C ARG A 44 12.14 27.54 50.32
N GLU A 45 11.53 28.65 50.71
CA GLU A 45 10.80 28.76 51.98
C GLU A 45 9.61 27.79 52.06
N VAL A 46 8.82 27.71 50.98
CA VAL A 46 7.60 26.88 50.96
C VAL A 46 7.88 25.39 50.72
N THR A 47 8.85 25.04 49.87
CA THR A 47 9.04 23.65 49.40
C THR A 47 10.44 23.09 49.66
N GLY A 48 11.36 23.86 50.25
CA GLY A 48 12.77 23.46 50.44
C GLY A 48 13.57 23.30 49.14
N SER A 49 13.01 23.63 47.97
CA SER A 49 13.59 23.32 46.66
C SER A 49 13.66 24.55 45.75
N LEU A 50 14.75 24.66 45.00
CA LEU A 50 14.95 25.70 43.98
C LEU A 50 14.59 25.22 42.56
N ALA A 51 14.21 23.95 42.41
CA ALA A 51 13.87 23.33 41.13
C ALA A 51 12.82 24.14 40.36
N ALA A 52 13.01 24.31 39.06
CA ALA A 52 11.99 24.95 38.21
C ALA A 52 10.66 24.20 38.31
N THR A 53 9.53 24.94 38.35
CA THR A 53 8.22 24.32 38.23
C THR A 53 8.14 23.60 36.89
N GLN A 54 8.04 22.27 36.93
CA GLN A 54 7.71 21.47 35.76
C GLN A 54 6.18 21.37 35.66
N GLY A 55 5.65 21.33 34.44
CA GLY A 55 4.24 20.98 34.22
C GLY A 55 3.22 22.14 34.07
N TYR A 56 3.63 23.40 33.93
CA TYR A 56 2.64 24.47 33.63
C TYR A 56 2.06 24.38 32.20
N GLN A 57 2.73 23.67 31.29
CA GLN A 57 2.18 23.38 29.96
C GLN A 57 1.06 22.34 30.11
N ARG A 58 -0.14 22.78 30.49
CA ARG A 58 -1.35 22.02 30.22
C ARG A 58 -1.45 21.93 28.70
N GLY A 59 -1.23 20.74 28.15
CA GLY A 59 -1.41 20.50 26.73
C GLY A 59 -2.79 21.00 26.29
N HIS A 60 -2.90 21.45 25.04
CA HIS A 60 -4.20 21.85 24.49
C HIS A 60 -5.20 20.69 24.62
N SER A 61 -6.45 21.00 24.93
CA SER A 61 -7.55 20.03 24.91
C SER A 61 -7.57 19.32 23.55
N HIS A 62 -7.48 18.00 23.56
CA HIS A 62 -7.52 17.22 22.34
C HIS A 62 -8.94 17.28 21.77
N ARG A 63 -9.09 17.62 20.48
CA ARG A 63 -10.42 17.61 19.82
C ARG A 63 -10.92 16.20 19.46
N ILE A 64 -10.06 15.20 19.62
CA ILE A 64 -10.35 13.78 19.45
C ILE A 64 -9.88 13.10 20.72
N GLU A 65 -10.81 12.81 21.61
CA GLU A 65 -10.56 12.19 22.92
C GLU A 65 -10.94 10.71 22.90
N ASP A 66 -12.10 10.42 22.29
CA ASP A 66 -12.58 9.05 22.06
C ASP A 66 -11.92 8.42 20.84
N TRP A 67 -10.90 7.60 21.07
CA TRP A 67 -10.16 6.90 20.04
C TRP A 67 -10.90 5.69 19.47
N GLN A 68 -11.88 5.14 20.20
CA GLN A 68 -12.69 4.03 19.71
C GLN A 68 -13.71 4.56 18.69
N ALA A 69 -14.46 5.60 19.06
CA ALA A 69 -15.39 6.27 18.14
C ALA A 69 -14.66 6.79 16.89
N PHE A 70 -13.44 7.33 17.05
CA PHE A 70 -12.65 7.78 15.92
C PHE A 70 -12.21 6.64 14.99
N ARG A 71 -11.90 5.46 15.53
CA ARG A 71 -11.57 4.28 14.73
C ARG A 71 -12.77 3.79 13.93
N GLU A 72 -13.94 3.66 14.56
CA GLU A 72 -15.19 3.27 13.89
C GLU A 72 -15.56 4.27 12.77
N PHE A 73 -15.44 5.57 13.06
CA PHE A 73 -15.60 6.63 12.06
C PHE A 73 -14.64 6.48 10.87
N ALA A 74 -13.37 6.18 11.13
CA ALA A 74 -12.37 5.99 10.07
C ALA A 74 -12.64 4.74 9.23
N GLU A 75 -13.25 3.69 9.78
CA GLU A 75 -13.67 2.50 9.04
C GLU A 75 -14.83 2.79 8.09
N VAL A 76 -15.79 3.62 8.52
CA VAL A 76 -16.95 4.00 7.71
C VAL A 76 -16.61 5.04 6.63
N HIS A 77 -15.73 6.00 6.95
CA HIS A 77 -15.45 7.16 6.09
C HIS A 77 -14.04 7.16 5.47
N GLY A 78 -13.32 6.04 5.54
CA GLY A 78 -11.93 5.94 5.07
C GLY A 78 -11.74 6.11 3.55
N ASP A 79 -12.83 6.14 2.77
CA ASP A 79 -12.79 6.41 1.33
C ASP A 79 -12.70 7.90 0.98
N LYS A 80 -12.94 8.79 1.96
CA LYS A 80 -12.96 10.25 1.82
C LYS A 80 -11.58 10.89 1.97
N THR A 81 -11.47 12.15 1.56
CA THR A 81 -10.31 12.99 1.85
C THR A 81 -10.27 13.39 3.32
N GLN A 82 -9.09 13.75 3.83
CA GLN A 82 -8.93 14.21 5.21
C GLN A 82 -9.70 15.51 5.52
N ALA A 83 -10.00 16.31 4.48
CA ALA A 83 -10.82 17.51 4.61
C ALA A 83 -12.30 17.14 4.80
N GLU A 84 -12.84 16.27 3.93
CA GLU A 84 -14.22 15.77 4.06
C GLU A 84 -14.43 15.01 5.37
N MET A 85 -13.47 14.16 5.78
CA MET A 85 -13.52 13.49 7.09
C MET A 85 -13.53 14.50 8.25
N ALA A 86 -12.82 15.62 8.12
CA ALA A 86 -12.78 16.64 9.15
C ALA A 86 -14.11 17.43 9.27
N GLU A 87 -14.83 17.58 8.16
CA GLU A 87 -16.19 18.16 8.13
C GLU A 87 -17.24 17.22 8.71
N LEU A 88 -17.05 15.90 8.54
CA LEU A 88 -17.98 14.88 9.04
C LEU A 88 -17.76 14.49 10.50
N TRP A 89 -16.61 14.82 11.08
CA TRP A 89 -16.33 14.51 12.47
C TRP A 89 -17.18 15.41 13.40
N SER A 90 -17.72 14.83 14.47
CA SER A 90 -18.65 15.51 15.39
C SER A 90 -18.09 16.77 16.04
N VAL A 91 -16.76 16.85 16.18
CA VAL A 91 -16.05 18.02 16.69
C VAL A 91 -15.30 18.68 15.53
N PRO A 92 -15.40 20.01 15.33
CA PRO A 92 -14.65 20.68 14.28
C PRO A 92 -13.16 20.43 14.41
N VAL A 93 -12.55 19.80 13.41
CA VAL A 93 -11.11 19.54 13.37
C VAL A 93 -10.53 20.01 12.04
N SER A 94 -9.22 20.24 11.98
CA SER A 94 -8.55 20.52 10.71
C SER A 94 -8.22 19.22 9.98
N ALA A 95 -8.08 19.26 8.66
CA ALA A 95 -7.57 18.14 7.87
C ALA A 95 -6.20 17.62 8.38
N ARG A 96 -5.36 18.51 8.92
CA ARG A 96 -4.07 18.13 9.52
C ARG A 96 -4.24 17.36 10.84
N THR A 97 -5.22 17.75 11.64
CA THR A 97 -5.59 17.00 12.87
C THR A 97 -6.09 15.61 12.50
N MET A 98 -6.97 15.52 11.50
CA MET A 98 -7.48 14.25 10.96
C MET A 98 -6.33 13.35 10.48
N SER A 99 -5.40 13.89 9.70
CA SER A 99 -4.19 13.18 9.24
C SER A 99 -3.36 12.58 10.40
N ARG A 100 -3.09 13.40 11.43
CA ARG A 100 -2.33 12.96 12.62
C ARG A 100 -3.09 11.90 13.43
N ALA A 101 -4.41 12.03 13.53
CA ALA A 101 -5.25 11.10 14.26
C ALA A 101 -5.31 9.74 13.55
N LEU A 102 -5.50 9.72 12.22
CA LEU A 102 -5.43 8.50 11.40
C LEU A 102 -4.07 7.80 11.56
N ALA A 103 -2.97 8.56 11.47
CA ALA A 103 -1.63 8.01 11.69
C ALA A 103 -1.48 7.44 13.11
N LYS A 104 -2.03 8.11 14.14
CA LYS A 104 -1.97 7.65 15.53
C LYS A 104 -2.70 6.33 15.77
N ILE A 105 -3.80 6.07 15.07
CA ILE A 105 -4.53 4.80 15.15
C ILE A 105 -3.99 3.71 14.21
N GLY A 106 -2.89 3.99 13.50
CA GLY A 106 -2.24 3.05 12.59
C GLY A 106 -2.87 2.94 11.20
N PHE A 107 -3.75 3.86 10.82
CA PHE A 107 -4.39 3.84 9.51
C PHE A 107 -3.41 4.32 8.43
N THR A 108 -3.34 3.60 7.32
CA THR A 108 -2.49 3.93 6.17
C THR A 108 -3.34 4.15 4.92
N ARG A 109 -2.87 5.02 4.02
CA ARG A 109 -3.60 5.34 2.79
C ARG A 109 -3.33 4.28 1.73
N LYS A 110 -4.15 3.23 1.70
CA LYS A 110 -4.16 2.19 0.66
C LYS A 110 -5.59 1.95 0.20
N LYS A 111 -5.81 1.84 -1.10
CA LYS A 111 -7.13 1.58 -1.69
C LYS A 111 -6.96 0.56 -2.81
N THR A 112 -7.74 -0.51 -2.73
CA THR A 112 -7.86 -1.51 -3.80
C THR A 112 -9.29 -1.47 -4.28
N TYR A 113 -9.48 -1.50 -5.59
CA TYR A 113 -10.81 -1.46 -6.18
C TYR A 113 -11.35 -2.88 -6.38
N GLY A 114 -12.62 -3.07 -6.03
CA GLY A 114 -13.46 -4.13 -6.58
C GLY A 114 -14.45 -3.53 -7.58
N TYR A 115 -15.20 -4.38 -8.26
CA TYR A 115 -16.21 -3.96 -9.23
C TYR A 115 -17.61 -4.04 -8.65
N ARG A 116 -18.45 -3.03 -8.91
CA ARG A 116 -19.84 -3.01 -8.44
C ARG A 116 -20.72 -4.06 -9.11
N GLN A 117 -20.36 -4.46 -10.32
CA GLN A 117 -21.06 -5.44 -11.15
C GLN A 117 -20.77 -6.89 -10.73
N ARG A 118 -19.94 -7.11 -9.69
CA ARG A 118 -19.66 -8.45 -9.17
C ARG A 118 -20.91 -9.07 -8.55
N ASN A 119 -20.99 -10.39 -8.57
CA ASN A 119 -22.09 -11.13 -7.95
C ASN A 119 -21.60 -11.82 -6.68
N GLU A 120 -22.01 -11.33 -5.50
CA GLU A 120 -21.53 -11.83 -4.21
C GLU A 120 -21.94 -13.28 -3.92
N LEU A 121 -23.13 -13.70 -4.36
CA LEU A 121 -23.57 -15.09 -4.20
C LEU A 121 -22.68 -16.04 -5.00
N LYS A 122 -22.41 -15.71 -6.28
CA LYS A 122 -21.48 -16.50 -7.10
C LYS A 122 -20.07 -16.49 -6.54
N ARG A 123 -19.62 -15.37 -5.95
CA ARG A 123 -18.33 -15.27 -5.27
C ARG A 123 -18.24 -16.18 -4.06
N ALA A 124 -19.27 -16.20 -3.21
CA ALA A 124 -19.34 -17.09 -2.06
C ALA A 124 -19.32 -18.57 -2.48
N TRP A 125 -20.12 -18.95 -3.48
CA TRP A 125 -20.12 -20.31 -4.03
C TRP A 125 -18.76 -20.72 -4.60
N PHE A 126 -18.13 -19.85 -5.38
CA PHE A 126 -16.79 -20.11 -5.91
C PHE A 126 -15.77 -20.35 -4.78
N LEU A 127 -15.81 -19.58 -3.69
CA LEU A 127 -14.92 -19.78 -2.55
C LEU A 127 -15.16 -21.12 -1.84
N ILE A 128 -16.42 -21.56 -1.72
CA ILE A 128 -16.76 -22.88 -1.17
C ILE A 128 -16.16 -23.99 -2.05
N GLN A 129 -16.33 -23.90 -3.37
CA GLN A 129 -15.73 -24.87 -4.31
C GLN A 129 -14.21 -24.86 -4.21
N LEU A 130 -13.59 -23.67 -4.20
CA LEU A 130 -12.15 -23.53 -4.13
C LEU A 130 -11.58 -24.10 -2.82
N ALA A 131 -12.30 -23.95 -1.70
CA ALA A 131 -11.91 -24.47 -0.40
C ALA A 131 -11.89 -26.01 -0.34
N GLN A 132 -12.60 -26.70 -1.24
CA GLN A 132 -12.61 -28.17 -1.34
C GLN A 132 -11.39 -28.72 -2.10
N LEU A 133 -10.65 -27.87 -2.79
CA LEU A 133 -9.49 -28.26 -3.61
C LEU A 133 -8.21 -28.04 -2.84
N GLU A 134 -7.23 -28.92 -2.97
CA GLU A 134 -5.89 -28.70 -2.44
C GLU A 134 -5.10 -27.66 -3.26
N ALA A 135 -4.01 -27.12 -2.71
CA ALA A 135 -3.22 -26.09 -3.40
C ALA A 135 -2.70 -26.55 -4.77
N TRP A 136 -2.17 -27.78 -4.86
CA TRP A 136 -1.67 -28.42 -6.08
C TRP A 136 -2.76 -28.69 -7.14
N GLN A 137 -4.03 -28.77 -6.73
CA GLN A 137 -5.15 -28.97 -7.64
C GLN A 137 -5.56 -27.67 -8.34
N ARG A 138 -5.24 -26.50 -7.79
CA ARG A 138 -5.77 -25.22 -8.26
C ARG A 138 -4.85 -24.60 -9.30
N VAL A 139 -5.15 -24.82 -10.58
CA VAL A 139 -4.37 -24.28 -11.70
C VAL A 139 -5.03 -23.00 -12.20
N TYR A 140 -4.43 -21.84 -11.93
CA TYR A 140 -4.94 -20.55 -12.38
C TYR A 140 -4.34 -20.20 -13.73
N VAL A 141 -5.16 -19.85 -14.71
CA VAL A 141 -4.68 -19.47 -16.04
C VAL A 141 -5.14 -18.06 -16.39
N GLY A 142 -4.44 -17.46 -17.33
CA GLY A 142 -4.86 -16.18 -17.89
C GLY A 142 -3.85 -15.62 -18.86
N GLU A 143 -4.15 -14.41 -19.30
CA GLU A 143 -3.37 -13.70 -20.29
C GLU A 143 -3.12 -12.25 -19.87
N ALA A 144 -1.97 -11.71 -20.29
CA ALA A 144 -1.63 -10.32 -20.05
C ALA A 144 -0.97 -9.70 -21.28
N GLY A 145 -1.50 -8.56 -21.72
CA GLY A 145 -0.90 -7.76 -22.78
C GLY A 145 0.12 -6.77 -22.26
N MET A 146 1.21 -6.60 -22.99
CA MET A 146 2.15 -5.50 -22.83
C MET A 146 2.42 -4.88 -24.21
N ASP A 147 2.64 -3.58 -24.27
CA ASP A 147 3.05 -2.89 -25.48
C ASP A 147 4.25 -1.98 -25.22
N GLU A 148 4.85 -1.42 -26.27
CA GLU A 148 6.03 -0.53 -26.14
C GLU A 148 5.72 0.77 -25.40
N ARG A 149 4.46 1.02 -25.07
CA ARG A 149 4.01 2.16 -24.28
C ARG A 149 4.05 1.83 -22.79
N ASP A 150 4.35 0.62 -22.36
CA ASP A 150 4.45 0.31 -20.94
C ASP A 150 5.73 0.91 -20.30
N ASP A 151 5.62 2.14 -19.80
CA ASP A 151 6.67 2.89 -19.09
C ASP A 151 6.24 3.24 -17.65
N TYR A 152 7.18 3.71 -16.81
CA TYR A 152 6.91 4.15 -15.46
C TYR A 152 6.06 5.44 -15.45
N GLY A 153 4.93 5.41 -14.73
CA GLY A 153 4.05 6.56 -14.56
C GLY A 153 4.57 7.66 -13.63
N TYR A 154 5.85 7.63 -13.25
CA TYR A 154 6.47 8.56 -12.31
C TYR A 154 7.90 8.93 -12.73
N GLY A 155 8.35 10.11 -12.29
CA GLY A 155 9.69 10.63 -12.54
C GLY A 155 10.08 11.69 -11.51
N TRP A 156 11.36 12.04 -11.46
CA TRP A 156 11.90 13.00 -10.50
C TRP A 156 12.05 14.38 -11.13
N CYS A 157 11.51 15.42 -10.47
CA CYS A 157 11.71 16.82 -10.86
C CYS A 157 11.68 17.72 -9.62
N ALA A 158 11.99 19.01 -9.79
CA ALA A 158 11.95 19.97 -8.69
C ALA A 158 10.54 20.04 -8.06
N ALA A 159 10.48 20.19 -6.73
CA ALA A 159 9.23 20.31 -6.00
C ALA A 159 8.35 21.43 -6.58
N GLY A 160 7.07 21.15 -6.79
CA GLY A 160 6.11 22.08 -7.40
C GLY A 160 6.13 22.14 -8.93
N LYS A 161 7.05 21.44 -9.60
CA LYS A 161 7.07 21.33 -11.07
C LYS A 161 6.48 20.00 -11.56
N ARG A 162 6.17 19.93 -12.86
CA ARG A 162 5.79 18.69 -13.55
C ARG A 162 6.98 18.16 -14.33
N PHE A 163 7.17 16.84 -14.30
CA PHE A 163 8.09 16.15 -15.19
C PHE A 163 7.36 15.90 -16.52
N HIS A 164 7.86 16.50 -17.60
CA HIS A 164 7.27 16.35 -18.93
C HIS A 164 8.08 15.31 -19.72
N ALA A 165 7.40 14.23 -20.12
CA ALA A 165 7.97 13.18 -20.97
C ALA A 165 7.12 13.00 -22.22
N LEU A 166 7.76 12.59 -23.31
CA LEU A 166 7.07 12.23 -24.55
C LEU A 166 6.88 10.72 -24.60
N LYS A 167 5.79 10.29 -25.22
CA LYS A 167 5.45 8.89 -25.40
C LYS A 167 4.87 8.68 -26.79
N SER A 168 5.22 7.58 -27.43
CA SER A 168 4.66 7.26 -28.75
C SER A 168 3.15 7.09 -28.68
N GLY A 169 2.43 7.74 -29.60
CA GLY A 169 0.99 7.58 -29.78
C GLY A 169 0.62 6.40 -30.70
N ARG A 170 1.60 5.76 -31.35
CA ARG A 170 1.36 4.64 -32.26
C ARG A 170 0.84 3.42 -31.48
N ARG A 171 -0.05 2.65 -32.11
CA ARG A 171 -0.61 1.40 -31.56
C ARG A 171 0.04 0.19 -32.24
N GLU A 172 1.36 0.14 -32.23
CA GLU A 172 2.14 -0.95 -32.83
C GLU A 172 2.67 -1.88 -31.72
N GLY A 173 2.78 -3.18 -32.01
CA GLY A 173 3.60 -4.12 -31.21
C GLY A 173 3.05 -4.61 -29.87
N ARG A 174 1.73 -4.77 -29.68
CA ARG A 174 1.23 -5.46 -28.47
C ARG A 174 1.61 -6.94 -28.51
N VAL A 175 2.28 -7.40 -27.47
CA VAL A 175 2.58 -8.81 -27.22
C VAL A 175 1.72 -9.26 -26.04
N ASN A 176 0.93 -10.33 -26.22
CA ASN A 176 0.25 -10.98 -25.10
C ASN A 176 1.07 -12.18 -24.64
N MET A 177 1.14 -12.35 -23.33
CA MET A 177 1.66 -13.55 -22.68
C MET A 177 0.49 -14.35 -22.12
N ILE A 178 0.54 -15.67 -22.23
CA ILE A 178 -0.43 -16.62 -21.68
C ILE A 178 0.36 -17.61 -20.84
N ALA A 179 -0.13 -17.96 -19.65
CA ALA A 179 0.51 -18.99 -18.82
C ALA A 179 -0.49 -19.57 -17.82
N ALA A 180 -0.03 -20.62 -17.14
CA ALA A 180 -0.68 -21.20 -15.98
C ALA A 180 0.15 -20.98 -14.71
N TYR A 181 -0.51 -21.02 -13.57
CA TYR A 181 0.08 -20.82 -12.25
C TYR A 181 -0.51 -21.82 -11.24
N CYS A 182 0.35 -22.58 -10.59
CA CYS A 182 -0.01 -23.53 -9.53
C CYS A 182 1.10 -23.51 -8.47
N GLU A 183 0.75 -23.59 -7.19
CA GLU A 183 1.71 -23.67 -6.07
C GLU A 183 2.93 -22.72 -6.14
N GLN A 184 2.70 -21.45 -6.49
CA GLN A 184 3.77 -20.44 -6.61
C GLN A 184 4.70 -20.60 -7.82
N GLN A 185 4.40 -21.55 -8.71
CA GLN A 185 5.15 -21.79 -9.94
C GLN A 185 4.31 -21.37 -11.14
N LEU A 186 4.94 -20.63 -12.04
CA LEU A 186 4.40 -20.32 -13.36
C LEU A 186 4.82 -21.45 -14.31
N PHE A 187 3.95 -21.91 -15.20
CA PHE A 187 4.27 -22.94 -16.17
C PHE A 187 3.46 -22.77 -17.46
N ALA A 188 3.81 -23.55 -18.49
CA ALA A 188 3.25 -23.44 -19.83
C ALA A 188 3.22 -21.99 -20.39
N PRO A 189 4.31 -21.20 -20.31
CA PRO A 189 4.30 -19.84 -20.84
C PRO A 189 4.22 -19.86 -22.37
N PHE A 190 3.50 -18.89 -22.95
CA PHE A 190 3.45 -18.69 -24.39
C PHE A 190 3.30 -17.20 -24.72
N THR A 191 3.88 -16.77 -25.83
CA THR A 191 3.82 -15.38 -26.31
C THR A 191 3.15 -15.33 -27.67
N VAL A 192 2.26 -14.35 -27.86
CA VAL A 192 1.59 -14.09 -29.12
C VAL A 192 1.65 -12.61 -29.46
N GLU A 193 2.01 -12.29 -30.69
CA GLU A 193 1.91 -10.94 -31.23
C GLU A 193 0.46 -10.65 -31.65
N GLY A 194 -0.02 -9.45 -31.33
CA GLY A 194 -1.41 -9.10 -31.58
C GLY A 194 -2.34 -9.63 -30.50
N ALA A 195 -3.61 -9.91 -30.82
CA ALA A 195 -4.63 -10.27 -29.83
C ALA A 195 -4.60 -11.76 -29.48
N CYS A 196 -4.76 -12.07 -28.18
CA CYS A 196 -5.15 -13.41 -27.76
C CYS A 196 -6.63 -13.61 -28.07
N ASN A 197 -6.94 -14.58 -28.92
CA ASN A 197 -8.31 -14.96 -29.30
C ASN A 197 -8.54 -16.44 -28.96
N ARG A 198 -9.76 -16.94 -29.20
CA ARG A 198 -10.11 -18.33 -28.90
C ARG A 198 -9.15 -19.33 -29.54
N THR A 199 -8.83 -19.17 -30.83
CA THR A 199 -7.96 -20.10 -31.56
C THR A 199 -6.55 -20.16 -30.97
N VAL A 200 -5.97 -19.02 -30.61
CA VAL A 200 -4.67 -18.96 -29.93
C VAL A 200 -4.76 -19.64 -28.56
N PHE A 201 -5.82 -19.37 -27.82
CA PHE A 201 -6.01 -19.91 -26.48
C PHE A 201 -6.23 -21.44 -26.48
N GLU A 202 -7.04 -21.95 -27.41
CA GLU A 202 -7.24 -23.40 -27.60
C GLU A 202 -5.96 -24.10 -28.01
N THR A 203 -5.22 -23.51 -28.97
CA THR A 203 -3.90 -24.04 -29.38
C THR A 203 -2.95 -24.09 -28.18
N TRP A 204 -2.93 -23.04 -27.36
CA TRP A 204 -2.10 -23.00 -26.16
C TRP A 204 -2.51 -24.06 -25.13
N ILE A 205 -3.82 -24.28 -24.91
CA ILE A 205 -4.31 -25.34 -24.02
C ILE A 205 -3.82 -26.70 -24.52
N GLU A 206 -4.06 -27.01 -25.80
CA GLU A 206 -3.74 -28.30 -26.40
C GLU A 206 -2.23 -28.58 -26.42
N THR A 207 -1.43 -27.58 -26.80
CA THR A 207 0.00 -27.79 -27.09
C THR A 207 0.93 -27.46 -25.93
N CYS A 208 0.53 -26.58 -25.01
CA CYS A 208 1.37 -26.12 -23.91
C CYS A 208 0.83 -26.57 -22.55
N LEU A 209 -0.46 -26.35 -22.26
CA LEU A 209 -1.02 -26.58 -20.94
C LEU A 209 -1.27 -28.06 -20.65
N VAL A 210 -2.08 -28.72 -21.48
CA VAL A 210 -2.52 -30.12 -21.30
C VAL A 210 -1.35 -31.09 -21.08
N PRO A 211 -0.24 -31.00 -21.83
CA PRO A 211 0.91 -31.88 -21.60
C PRO A 211 1.56 -31.77 -20.21
N GLN A 212 1.28 -30.69 -19.47
CA GLN A 212 1.84 -30.39 -18.15
C GLN A 212 0.82 -30.54 -17.02
N LEU A 213 -0.46 -30.79 -17.34
CA LEU A 213 -1.50 -31.00 -16.33
C LEU A 213 -1.38 -32.38 -15.67
N GLN A 214 -1.82 -32.44 -14.42
CA GLN A 214 -1.95 -33.68 -13.66
C GLN A 214 -3.44 -34.01 -13.49
N PRO A 215 -3.84 -35.29 -13.56
CA PRO A 215 -5.23 -35.68 -13.31
C PRO A 215 -5.73 -35.16 -11.95
N ASN A 216 -7.02 -34.82 -11.90
CA ASN A 216 -7.70 -34.19 -10.76
C ASN A 216 -7.30 -32.72 -10.46
N GLN A 217 -6.53 -32.08 -11.33
CA GLN A 217 -6.40 -30.62 -11.29
C GLN A 217 -7.66 -29.93 -11.81
N VAL A 218 -7.89 -28.72 -11.31
CA VAL A 218 -8.99 -27.83 -11.69
C VAL A 218 -8.39 -26.58 -12.30
N VAL A 219 -8.65 -26.38 -13.59
CA VAL A 219 -8.22 -25.22 -14.37
C VAL A 219 -9.21 -24.09 -14.14
N ILE A 220 -8.72 -23.03 -13.50
CA ILE A 220 -9.48 -21.85 -13.10
C ILE A 220 -9.32 -20.78 -14.18
N LEU A 221 -10.41 -20.52 -14.90
CA LEU A 221 -10.49 -19.57 -16.02
C LEU A 221 -11.27 -18.31 -15.62
N ASP A 222 -10.92 -17.15 -16.17
CA ASP A 222 -11.80 -15.99 -16.07
C ASP A 222 -13.03 -16.10 -17.00
N ASN A 223 -13.91 -15.11 -16.97
CA ASN A 223 -15.15 -15.11 -17.76
C ASN A 223 -15.02 -14.41 -19.13
N ALA A 224 -13.82 -14.26 -19.70
CA ALA A 224 -13.68 -13.74 -21.05
C ALA A 224 -14.50 -14.60 -22.03
N SER A 225 -15.21 -13.97 -22.97
CA SER A 225 -16.13 -14.68 -23.87
C SER A 225 -15.45 -15.75 -24.71
N PHE A 226 -14.15 -15.60 -25.00
CA PHE A 226 -13.38 -16.58 -25.75
C PHE A 226 -12.89 -17.76 -24.90
N HIS A 227 -12.95 -17.71 -23.56
CA HIS A 227 -12.74 -18.86 -22.67
C HIS A 227 -13.94 -19.80 -22.59
N HIS A 228 -15.08 -19.38 -23.13
CA HIS A 228 -16.30 -20.18 -23.20
C HIS A 228 -16.44 -20.84 -24.57
N GLY A 229 -16.91 -22.09 -24.57
CA GLY A 229 -17.17 -22.88 -25.78
C GLY A 229 -15.91 -23.41 -26.47
N GLY A 230 -16.07 -23.83 -27.72
CA GLY A 230 -14.99 -24.44 -28.48
C GLY A 230 -14.50 -25.76 -27.87
N ARG A 231 -13.19 -26.02 -27.95
CA ARG A 231 -12.56 -27.28 -27.47
C ARG A 231 -11.97 -27.16 -26.06
N ILE A 232 -12.12 -26.02 -25.39
CA ILE A 232 -11.44 -25.72 -24.12
C ILE A 232 -11.76 -26.75 -23.03
N ALA A 233 -13.05 -26.96 -22.74
CA ALA A 233 -13.48 -27.90 -21.71
C ALA A 233 -13.13 -29.34 -22.08
N GLU A 234 -13.38 -29.73 -23.34
CA GLU A 234 -13.07 -31.06 -23.87
C GLU A 234 -11.58 -31.41 -23.70
N LEU A 235 -10.67 -30.50 -24.06
CA LEU A 235 -9.22 -30.71 -23.93
C LEU A 235 -8.77 -30.89 -22.48
N ILE A 236 -9.34 -30.10 -21.57
CA ILE A 236 -9.02 -30.14 -20.14
C ILE A 236 -9.59 -31.42 -19.51
N GLU A 237 -10.84 -31.77 -19.82
CA GLU A 237 -11.50 -32.98 -19.33
C GLU A 237 -10.84 -34.26 -19.86
N ALA A 238 -10.38 -34.26 -21.11
CA ALA A 238 -9.62 -35.37 -21.69
C ALA A 238 -8.29 -35.63 -20.94
N ALA A 239 -7.73 -34.62 -20.28
CA ALA A 239 -6.56 -34.75 -19.41
C ALA A 239 -6.90 -35.24 -17.98
N GLY A 240 -8.16 -35.60 -17.70
CA GLY A 240 -8.63 -35.97 -16.37
C GLY A 240 -8.74 -34.78 -15.41
N CYS A 241 -8.82 -33.56 -15.94
CA CYS A 241 -8.95 -32.32 -15.17
C CYS A 241 -10.37 -31.76 -15.26
N GLN A 242 -10.66 -30.70 -14.51
CA GLN A 242 -11.95 -30.00 -14.55
C GLN A 242 -11.77 -28.52 -14.84
N VAL A 243 -12.81 -27.89 -15.38
CA VAL A 243 -12.85 -26.44 -15.57
C VAL A 243 -13.67 -25.77 -14.48
N LEU A 244 -13.15 -24.69 -13.91
CA LEU A 244 -13.88 -23.82 -13.00
C LEU A 244 -13.77 -22.36 -13.44
N TYR A 245 -14.90 -21.73 -13.72
CA TYR A 245 -14.91 -20.31 -14.09
C TYR A 245 -14.97 -19.42 -12.86
N LEU A 246 -14.18 -18.34 -12.88
CA LEU A 246 -14.26 -17.27 -11.89
C LEU A 246 -15.67 -16.66 -11.89
N PRO A 247 -16.12 -16.10 -10.76
CA PRO A 247 -17.33 -15.30 -10.74
C PRO A 247 -17.12 -13.98 -11.52
N PRO A 248 -18.18 -13.37 -12.08
CA PRO A 248 -18.07 -12.12 -12.81
C PRO A 248 -17.33 -11.04 -12.03
N TYR A 249 -16.47 -10.30 -12.73
CA TYR A 249 -15.69 -9.17 -12.18
C TYR A 249 -14.93 -9.48 -10.88
N SER A 250 -14.34 -10.67 -10.81
CA SER A 250 -13.62 -11.16 -9.61
C SER A 250 -12.14 -11.51 -9.89
N PRO A 251 -11.35 -10.59 -10.47
CA PRO A 251 -9.93 -10.85 -10.74
C PRO A 251 -9.11 -11.04 -9.45
N ASP A 252 -9.61 -10.57 -8.30
CA ASP A 252 -9.01 -10.79 -6.99
C ASP A 252 -8.95 -12.27 -6.59
N PHE A 253 -9.79 -13.11 -7.19
CA PHE A 253 -9.74 -14.57 -7.01
C PHE A 253 -8.80 -15.28 -7.99
N ASN A 254 -8.31 -14.58 -9.02
CA ASN A 254 -7.34 -15.15 -9.95
C ASN A 254 -5.91 -14.91 -9.45
N ARG A 255 -5.21 -15.96 -9.01
CA ARG A 255 -3.88 -15.80 -8.41
C ARG A 255 -2.81 -15.35 -9.41
N ILE A 256 -2.96 -15.69 -10.68
CA ILE A 256 -2.00 -15.35 -11.73
C ILE A 256 -1.91 -13.84 -12.00
N GLU A 257 -2.93 -13.05 -11.64
CA GLU A 257 -2.92 -11.58 -11.79
C GLU A 257 -1.76 -10.90 -11.05
N LYS A 258 -1.40 -11.43 -9.89
CA LYS A 258 -0.24 -10.93 -9.13
C LYS A 258 1.08 -11.27 -9.83
N CYS A 259 1.14 -12.43 -10.49
CA CYS A 259 2.29 -12.84 -11.30
C CYS A 259 2.44 -11.91 -12.51
N TRP A 260 1.35 -11.50 -13.16
CA TRP A 260 1.41 -10.53 -14.26
C TRP A 260 1.99 -9.18 -13.83
N ALA A 261 1.56 -8.65 -12.69
CA ALA A 261 2.11 -7.40 -12.17
C ALA A 261 3.62 -7.50 -11.92
N TRP A 262 4.08 -8.62 -11.36
CA TRP A 262 5.49 -8.89 -11.11
C TRP A 262 6.29 -9.06 -12.41
N LEU A 263 5.78 -9.86 -13.37
CA LEU A 263 6.40 -10.10 -14.67
C LEU A 263 6.58 -8.78 -15.43
N LYS A 264 5.50 -7.99 -15.58
CA LYS A 264 5.56 -6.69 -16.26
C LYS A 264 6.53 -5.73 -15.60
N SER A 265 6.67 -5.77 -14.27
CA SER A 265 7.68 -4.95 -13.59
C SER A 265 9.11 -5.36 -13.95
N ARG A 266 9.39 -6.65 -14.16
CA ARG A 266 10.71 -7.14 -14.56
C ARG A 266 10.99 -6.90 -16.04
N ILE A 267 10.00 -7.12 -16.90
CA ILE A 267 10.09 -6.84 -18.34
C ILE A 267 10.47 -5.37 -18.56
N ARG A 268 9.81 -4.42 -17.90
CA ARG A 268 10.17 -2.98 -17.98
C ARG A 268 11.63 -2.68 -17.63
N LYS A 269 12.25 -3.44 -16.71
CA LYS A 269 13.67 -3.29 -16.35
C LYS A 269 14.62 -3.91 -17.37
N ARG A 270 14.13 -4.84 -18.19
CA ARG A 270 14.90 -5.51 -19.25
C ARG A 270 14.79 -4.82 -20.59
N LEU A 271 13.73 -4.05 -20.86
CA LEU A 271 13.51 -3.39 -22.15
C LEU A 271 14.71 -2.61 -22.70
N SER A 272 15.48 -1.92 -21.83
CA SER A 272 16.67 -1.17 -22.27
C SER A 272 17.87 -2.05 -22.64
N LYS A 273 17.77 -3.37 -22.45
CA LYS A 273 18.84 -4.37 -22.63
C LYS A 273 18.52 -5.39 -23.72
N THR A 274 17.33 -5.34 -24.31
CA THR A 274 16.87 -6.28 -25.33
C THR A 274 16.56 -5.56 -26.64
N THR A 275 16.51 -6.31 -27.74
CA THR A 275 16.26 -5.76 -29.08
C THR A 275 14.79 -5.42 -29.29
N SER A 276 13.88 -6.20 -28.72
CA SER A 276 12.43 -5.96 -28.79
C SER A 276 11.72 -6.19 -27.45
N LEU A 277 10.46 -5.74 -27.38
CA LEU A 277 9.56 -6.07 -26.27
C LEU A 277 9.34 -7.58 -26.14
N ARG A 278 9.20 -8.28 -27.26
CA ARG A 278 9.00 -9.73 -27.27
C ARG A 278 10.19 -10.46 -26.64
N ASP A 279 11.41 -10.07 -27.01
CA ASP A 279 12.63 -10.66 -26.45
C ASP A 279 12.69 -10.47 -24.93
N ALA A 280 12.36 -9.27 -24.43
CA ALA A 280 12.30 -9.00 -23.00
C ALA A 280 11.24 -9.86 -22.27
N ILE A 281 10.08 -10.08 -22.90
CA ILE A 281 9.04 -10.94 -22.36
C ILE A 281 9.52 -12.38 -22.32
N GLU A 282 10.07 -12.90 -23.42
CA GLU A 282 10.52 -14.29 -23.52
C GLU A 282 11.69 -14.60 -22.58
N GLU A 283 12.66 -13.70 -22.45
CA GLU A 283 13.74 -13.84 -21.46
C GLU A 283 13.19 -13.92 -20.02
N ILE A 284 12.30 -13.01 -19.64
CA ILE A 284 11.73 -12.98 -18.29
C ILE A 284 10.80 -14.18 -18.04
N LEU A 285 10.04 -14.62 -19.03
CA LEU A 285 9.21 -15.82 -18.90
C LEU A 285 10.07 -17.08 -18.70
N LYS A 286 11.19 -17.20 -19.43
CA LYS A 286 12.16 -18.30 -19.22
C LYS A 286 12.74 -18.27 -17.81
N GLU A 287 13.07 -17.09 -17.27
CA GLU A 287 13.53 -16.94 -15.88
C GLU A 287 12.45 -17.27 -14.83
N ALA A 288 11.15 -17.15 -15.18
CA ALA A 288 10.03 -17.28 -14.24
C ALA A 288 9.46 -18.69 -14.12
N VAL A 289 9.83 -19.61 -15.03
CA VAL A 289 9.32 -20.99 -15.11
C VAL A 289 10.33 -21.99 -14.51
N VAL A 290 11.35 -21.47 -13.82
CA VAL A 290 12.39 -22.24 -13.10
C VAL A 290 11.91 -22.68 -11.72
#